data_AF-A0A151GL94-F1
#
_entry.id   AF-A0A151GL94-F1
#
_cell.length_a   1.000
_cell.length_b   1.000
_cell.length_c   1.000
_cell.angle_alpha   90.00
_cell.angle_beta   90.00
_cell.angle_gamma   90.00
#
_symmetry.space_group_name_H-M   'P 1'
#
loop_
_entity.id
_entity.type
_entity.pdbx_description
1 polymer ?
#
loop_
_entity_poly.entity_id
_entity_poly.type
_entity_poly.pdbx_seq_one_letter_code
_entity_poly.pdbx_strand_id
1 'polypeptide(L)'
;MKHRNKAADCLREPLAGTLPTKCQQLKKGYGDCKRGMVDMRKRFRGNMPVTYKTLEGASEGGKGYQMYAGKPAFAGGVKETSGNEPIPPDWRDVENEKYRLEQQQQQQQPAK
;
A
#
# COMPACT_ATOMS: atom_id res chain seq x y z
N MET A 1 -33.96 -0.18 40.33
CA MET A 1 -33.96 0.05 38.87
C MET A 1 -32.70 0.86 38.51
N LYS A 2 -31.95 0.50 37.47
CA LYS A 2 -30.85 1.35 37.00
C LYS A 2 -31.42 2.49 36.16
N HIS A 3 -31.33 3.73 36.65
CA HIS A 3 -31.69 4.90 35.85
C HIS A 3 -30.70 5.06 34.70
N ARG A 4 -31.17 4.83 33.47
CA ARG A 4 -30.41 5.10 32.25
C ARG A 4 -30.98 6.34 31.59
N ASN A 5 -30.11 7.17 31.04
CA ASN A 5 -30.51 8.33 30.25
C ASN A 5 -31.23 7.87 28.98
N LYS A 6 -32.14 8.69 28.44
CA LYS A 6 -32.71 8.40 27.12
C LYS A 6 -31.61 8.55 26.06
N ALA A 7 -31.76 7.85 24.94
CA ALA A 7 -30.77 7.89 23.86
C ALA A 7 -30.51 9.32 23.34
N ALA A 8 -31.54 10.16 23.30
CA ALA A 8 -31.42 11.57 22.92
C ALA A 8 -30.58 12.39 23.91
N ASP A 9 -30.70 12.11 25.20
CA ASP A 9 -29.97 12.83 26.26
C ASP A 9 -28.48 12.46 26.24
N CYS A 10 -28.16 11.21 25.88
CA CYS A 10 -26.77 10.77 25.68
C CYS A 10 -26.05 11.53 24.56
N LEU A 11 -26.76 11.99 23.53
CA LEU A 11 -26.16 12.67 22.38
C LEU A 11 -25.99 14.18 22.57
N ARG A 12 -26.55 14.75 23.63
CA ARG A 12 -26.46 16.18 23.98
C ARG A 12 -25.36 16.41 25.02
N GLU A 13 -24.88 17.64 25.13
CA GLU A 13 -24.00 18.02 26.22
C GLU A 13 -24.77 18.04 27.55
N PRO A 14 -24.17 17.62 28.67
CA PRO A 14 -22.74 17.27 28.86
C PRO A 14 -22.40 15.79 28.61
N LEU A 15 -23.37 14.90 28.40
CA LEU A 15 -23.14 13.46 28.33
C LEU A 15 -22.46 13.00 27.03
N ALA A 16 -22.54 13.79 25.96
CA ALA A 16 -21.91 13.46 24.69
C ALA A 16 -20.40 13.19 24.81
N GLY A 17 -19.72 13.86 25.74
CA GLY A 17 -18.28 13.68 25.99
C GLY A 17 -17.92 12.43 26.79
N THR A 18 -18.86 11.89 27.57
CA THR A 18 -18.63 10.68 28.40
C THR A 18 -18.96 9.38 27.66
N LEU A 19 -19.52 9.48 26.45
CA LEU A 19 -19.81 8.32 25.62
C LEU A 19 -18.54 7.57 25.20
N PRO A 20 -18.61 6.23 25.03
CA PRO A 20 -17.52 5.46 24.46
C PRO A 20 -17.07 6.01 23.10
N THR A 21 -15.77 5.91 22.82
CA THR A 21 -15.15 6.41 21.58
C THR A 21 -15.85 5.90 20.31
N LYS A 22 -16.32 4.65 20.32
CA LYS A 22 -17.11 4.06 19.23
C LYS A 22 -18.40 4.86 18.95
N CYS A 23 -19.14 5.26 19.99
CA CYS A 23 -20.37 6.05 19.86
C CYS A 23 -20.09 7.47 19.40
N GLN A 24 -18.99 8.08 19.87
CA GLN A 24 -18.56 9.41 19.41
C GLN A 24 -18.18 9.40 17.92
N GLN A 25 -17.49 8.36 17.46
CA GLN A 25 -17.18 8.15 16.03
C GLN A 25 -18.44 8.02 15.18
N LEU A 26 -19.43 7.25 15.63
CA LEU A 26 -20.71 7.09 14.94
C LEU A 26 -21.48 8.42 14.86
N LYS A 27 -21.55 9.20 15.96
CA LYS A 27 -22.19 10.53 15.98
C LYS A 27 -21.55 11.47 14.95
N LYS A 28 -20.20 11.49 14.88
CA LYS A 28 -19.46 12.29 13.91
C LYS A 28 -19.73 11.82 12.47
N GLY A 29 -19.61 10.52 12.20
CA GLY A 29 -19.85 9.94 10.88
C GLY A 29 -21.28 10.19 10.36
N TYR A 30 -22.29 10.09 11.24
CA TYR A 30 -23.67 10.45 10.90
C TYR A 30 -23.80 11.94 10.56
N GLY A 31 -23.16 12.82 11.35
CA GLY A 31 -23.15 14.26 11.09
C GLY A 31 -22.50 14.63 9.76
N ASP A 32 -21.38 13.98 9.41
CA ASP A 32 -20.69 14.20 8.13
C ASP A 32 -21.51 13.65 6.96
N CYS A 33 -22.16 12.50 7.15
CA CYS A 33 -23.04 11.88 6.15
C CYS A 33 -24.22 12.79 5.83
N LYS A 34 -24.90 13.29 6.86
CA LYS A 34 -26.04 14.20 6.73
C LYS A 34 -25.66 15.51 6.03
N ARG A 35 -24.44 16.00 6.25
CA ARG A 35 -23.91 17.22 5.61
C ARG A 35 -23.32 16.98 4.22
N GLY A 36 -23.34 15.74 3.72
CA GLY A 36 -22.75 15.39 2.43
C GLY A 36 -21.21 15.43 2.41
N MET A 37 -20.55 15.59 3.56
CA MET A 37 -19.08 15.65 3.68
C MET A 37 -18.43 14.26 3.75
N VAL A 38 -19.20 13.18 3.59
CA VAL A 38 -18.65 11.83 3.44
C VAL A 38 -18.23 11.64 1.98
N ASP A 39 -16.92 11.67 1.77
CA ASP A 39 -16.25 11.32 0.51
C ASP A 39 -16.93 10.12 -0.16
N MET A 40 -17.37 10.29 -1.42
CA MET A 40 -18.07 9.25 -2.18
C MET A 40 -17.24 7.97 -2.30
N ARG A 41 -15.91 8.08 -2.37
CA ARG A 41 -15.00 6.91 -2.40
C ARG A 41 -15.00 6.15 -1.08
N LYS A 42 -15.31 6.84 0.04
CA LYS A 42 -15.45 6.26 1.38
C LYS A 42 -16.88 5.79 1.68
N ARG A 43 -17.89 6.18 0.92
CA ARG A 43 -19.26 5.62 1.07
C ARG A 43 -19.31 4.12 0.84
N PHE A 44 -18.50 3.61 -0.10
CA PHE A 44 -18.43 2.18 -0.40
C PHE A 44 -17.59 1.36 0.60
N ARG A 45 -16.62 1.99 1.28
CA ARG A 45 -15.64 1.28 2.13
C ARG A 45 -15.71 1.67 3.62
N GLY A 46 -16.62 2.57 3.97
CA GLY A 46 -16.76 3.09 5.33
C GLY A 46 -15.73 4.16 5.68
N ASN A 47 -15.95 4.79 6.84
CA ASN A 47 -15.00 5.75 7.39
C ASN A 47 -13.79 4.99 7.96
N MET A 48 -12.64 5.11 7.28
CA MET A 48 -11.41 4.42 7.63
C MET A 48 -10.96 4.80 9.06
N PRO A 49 -10.52 3.83 9.90
CA PRO A 49 -10.11 4.13 11.25
C PRO A 49 -8.87 5.05 11.26
N VAL A 50 -8.78 5.90 12.29
CA VAL A 50 -7.73 6.94 12.45
C VAL A 50 -6.32 6.35 12.43
N THR A 51 -6.15 5.07 12.74
CA THR A 51 -4.87 4.35 12.67
C THR A 51 -4.23 4.35 11.28
N TYR A 52 -5.00 4.59 10.21
CA TYR A 52 -4.45 4.70 8.86
C TYR A 52 -3.97 6.12 8.51
N LYS A 53 -4.39 7.15 9.24
CA LYS A 53 -3.94 8.53 8.97
C LYS A 53 -2.48 8.77 9.36
N THR A 54 -1.98 8.05 10.36
CA THR A 54 -0.56 8.10 10.73
C THR A 54 0.36 7.52 9.64
N LEU A 55 -0.20 6.79 8.65
CA LEU A 55 0.51 6.30 7.48
C LEU A 55 0.58 7.32 6.32
N GLU A 56 -0.32 8.32 6.26
CA GLU A 56 -0.27 9.37 5.22
C GLU A 56 0.97 10.26 5.38
N GLY A 57 1.43 10.51 6.61
CA GLY A 57 2.67 11.27 6.88
C GLY A 57 3.96 10.56 6.43
N ALA A 58 3.91 9.27 6.09
CA ALA A 58 5.07 8.55 5.54
C ALA A 58 5.35 8.90 4.07
N SER A 59 4.42 9.58 3.39
CA SER A 59 4.56 10.01 2.00
C SER A 59 5.51 11.21 1.80
N GLU A 60 5.77 11.99 2.85
CA GLU A 60 6.67 13.16 2.82
C GLU A 60 8.16 12.77 2.79
N GLY A 61 8.49 11.52 3.09
CA GLY A 61 9.88 11.01 3.15
C GLY A 61 10.40 10.38 1.85
N GLY A 62 9.79 10.63 0.70
CA GLY A 62 10.25 10.12 -0.61
C GLY A 62 10.07 8.60 -0.81
N LYS A 63 9.48 7.89 0.14
CA LYS A 63 9.21 6.45 0.06
C LYS A 63 7.79 6.27 -0.49
N GLY A 64 7.71 6.01 -1.79
CA GLY A 64 6.46 5.90 -2.54
C GLY A 64 5.39 5.06 -1.85
N TYR A 65 4.22 5.68 -1.65
CA TYR A 65 3.03 5.06 -1.09
C TYR A 65 2.39 4.14 -2.13
N GLN A 66 2.65 2.83 -2.04
CA GLN A 66 1.85 1.81 -2.74
C GLN A 66 1.43 0.73 -1.75
N MET A 67 0.11 0.63 -1.57
CA MET A 67 -0.57 -0.20 -0.59
C MET A 67 -1.02 -1.52 -1.24
N TYR A 68 -0.09 -2.40 -1.59
CA TYR A 68 -0.43 -3.81 -1.76
C TYR A 68 0.06 -4.58 -0.52
N ALA A 69 -0.88 -5.11 0.27
CA ALA A 69 -0.61 -5.84 1.51
C ALA A 69 0.19 -5.07 2.59
N GLY A 70 0.18 -3.74 2.58
CA GLY A 70 0.79 -2.90 3.63
C GLY A 70 2.32 -2.91 3.66
N LYS A 71 2.99 -3.46 2.64
CA LYS A 71 4.44 -3.38 2.46
C LYS A 71 4.76 -2.37 1.35
N PRO A 72 5.78 -1.50 1.52
CA PRO A 72 6.20 -0.62 0.44
C PRO A 72 6.67 -1.48 -0.74
N ALA A 73 6.34 -1.07 -1.98
CA ALA A 73 6.65 -1.82 -3.19
C ALA A 73 8.15 -2.17 -3.35
N PHE A 74 9.03 -1.40 -2.70
CA PHE A 74 10.47 -1.54 -2.77
C PHE A 74 11.12 -2.04 -1.45
N ALA A 75 10.32 -2.56 -0.50
CA ALA A 75 10.79 -2.85 0.85
C ALA A 75 11.83 -3.98 0.97
N GLY A 76 11.97 -4.85 -0.02
CA GLY A 76 12.65 -6.13 0.21
C GLY A 76 13.41 -6.75 -0.95
N GLY A 77 13.53 -6.09 -2.11
CA GLY A 77 14.13 -6.75 -3.27
C GLY A 77 14.73 -5.87 -4.35
N VAL A 78 14.67 -4.55 -4.22
CA VAL A 78 15.23 -3.65 -5.24
C VAL A 78 16.53 -3.08 -4.72
N LYS A 79 17.61 -3.35 -5.46
CA LYS A 79 18.92 -2.72 -5.24
C LYS A 79 18.83 -1.27 -5.68
N GLU A 80 19.49 -0.36 -4.95
CA GLU A 80 19.66 1.02 -5.41
C GLU A 80 20.60 1.01 -6.62
N THR A 81 20.10 1.45 -7.79
CA THR A 81 20.88 1.48 -9.03
C THR A 81 21.41 2.89 -9.30
N SER A 82 22.66 2.99 -9.75
CA SER A 82 23.34 4.27 -10.05
C SER A 82 23.01 4.85 -11.43
N GLY A 83 22.11 4.19 -12.18
CA GLY A 83 21.69 4.59 -13.53
C GLY A 83 22.75 4.38 -14.62
N ASN A 84 23.93 3.85 -14.28
CA ASN A 84 25.02 3.57 -15.22
C ASN A 84 25.42 2.09 -15.21
N GLU A 85 24.41 1.21 -15.23
CA GLU A 85 24.64 -0.23 -15.28
C GLU A 85 24.66 -0.71 -16.74
N PRO A 86 25.58 -1.62 -17.10
CA PRO A 86 25.59 -2.21 -18.43
C PRO A 86 24.31 -3.02 -18.65
N ILE A 87 23.79 -2.93 -19.89
CA ILE A 87 22.60 -3.68 -20.29
C ILE A 87 22.92 -5.19 -20.18
N PRO A 88 22.07 -5.98 -19.50
CA PRO A 88 22.29 -7.42 -19.41
C PRO A 88 22.25 -8.04 -20.82
N PRO A 89 23.19 -8.96 -21.14
CA PRO A 89 23.23 -9.59 -22.46
C PRO A 89 21.97 -10.42 -22.71
N ASP A 90 21.45 -10.38 -23.95
CA ASP A 90 20.31 -11.21 -24.35
C ASP A 90 20.72 -12.69 -24.34
N TRP A 91 19.83 -13.56 -23.88
CA TRP A 91 20.06 -15.00 -23.83
C TRP A 91 20.30 -15.58 -25.23
N ARG A 92 19.68 -14.99 -26.27
CA ARG A 92 19.89 -15.40 -27.66
C ARG A 92 21.32 -15.17 -28.13
N ASP A 93 21.93 -14.05 -27.75
CA ASP A 93 23.29 -13.73 -28.14
C ASP A 93 24.27 -14.68 -27.46
N VAL A 94 24.04 -14.97 -26.18
CA VAL A 94 24.81 -15.95 -25.41
C VAL A 94 24.71 -17.35 -26.01
N GLU A 95 23.51 -17.79 -26.42
CA GLU A 95 23.32 -19.09 -27.06
C GLU A 95 23.97 -19.15 -28.45
N ASN A 96 23.83 -18.10 -29.25
CA ASN A 96 24.47 -18.01 -30.56
C ASN A 96 26.00 -18.05 -30.47
N GLU A 97 26.58 -17.37 -29.48
CA GLU A 97 28.01 -17.42 -29.19
C GLU A 97 28.49 -18.82 -28.83
N LYS A 98 27.76 -19.50 -27.93
CA LYS A 98 28.03 -20.89 -27.57
C LYS A 98 27.97 -21.81 -28.78
N TYR A 99 26.93 -21.68 -29.61
CA TYR A 99 26.79 -22.48 -30.83
C TYR A 99 27.96 -22.25 -31.79
N ARG A 100 28.40 -21.00 -32.00
CA ARG A 100 29.58 -20.71 -32.83
C ARG A 100 30.87 -21.34 -32.27
N LEU A 101 31.05 -21.32 -30.96
CA LEU A 101 32.21 -21.95 -30.30
C LEU A 101 32.19 -23.47 -30.46
N GLU A 102 31.02 -24.11 -30.32
CA GLU A 102 30.86 -25.55 -30.55
C GLU A 102 31.20 -25.95 -31.99
N GLN A 103 30.74 -25.17 -32.97
CA GLN A 103 31.05 -25.41 -34.39
C GLN A 103 32.56 -25.27 -34.67
N GLN A 104 33.22 -24.27 -34.07
CA GLN A 104 34.67 -24.10 -34.20
C GLN A 104 35.44 -25.25 -33.54
N GLN A 105 34.99 -25.73 -32.38
CA GLN A 105 35.60 -26.88 -31.71
C GLN A 105 35.44 -28.17 -32.53
N GLN A 106 34.28 -28.38 -33.16
CA GLN A 106 34.07 -29.53 -34.06
C GLN A 106 34.96 -29.47 -35.30
N GLN A 107 35.19 -28.28 -35.86
CA GLN A 107 36.09 -28.09 -37.01
C GLN A 107 37.58 -28.23 -36.65
N GLN A 108 37.95 -27.90 -35.41
CA GLN A 108 39.34 -27.98 -34.92
C GLN A 108 39.72 -29.39 -34.44
N GLN A 109 38.76 -30.31 -34.27
CA GLN A 109 39.08 -31.71 -33.97
C GLN A 109 39.65 -32.39 -35.24
N PRO A 110 40.95 -32.75 -35.28
CA PRO A 110 41.48 -33.51 -36.40
C PRO A 110 40.85 -34.91 -36.39
N ALA A 111 40.40 -35.36 -37.57
CA ALA A 111 39.96 -36.74 -37.77
C ALA A 111 41.09 -37.68 -37.31
N LYS A 112 40.78 -38.49 -36.29
CA LYS A 112 41.71 -39.46 -35.73
C LYS A 112 41.87 -40.67 -36.65
#